data_AF-A0A7C9J715-F1
#
_entry.id   AF-A0A7C9J715-F1
#
_cell.length_a   1.000
_cell.length_b   1.000
_cell.length_c   1.000
_cell.angle_alpha   90.00
_cell.angle_beta   90.00
_cell.angle_gamma   90.00
#
_symmetry.space_group_name_H-M   'P 1'
#
loop_
_entity.id
_entity.type
_entity.pdbx_description
1 polymer ?
#
loop_
_entity_poly.entity_id
_entity_poly.type
_entity_poly.pdbx_seq_one_letter_code
_entity_poly.pdbx_strand_id
1 'polypeptide(L)'
;MMDKIKNPRSVLHALEPIGLGTAEVESLLSYFCRLAVSHSTSTLSLSRAVARRFEHDVEEQFDWYHRQLSGMGEAALTWSGALSALTSVPRLDRLTFLPWKDVIAQNGLPILSNGQFCLQCLAEDQASGRTPYFRLAWESKLVSVCNKHRVRLTTHCPCCGKDKVRHAAALVVPGWCTRCGAFLGSETHDHLANIKPVELWRSRQIGALLAAQDQLGELPQRQHLIDVVRHIIEEMDGGQSARFAKRVGVAKATVHYWLQTDKTPTLEACLAMASQSGISLTQLLTGDLHDWKPPAEGQQLALALFKPEPRRRVPSRELDWGEIEHQLQRFLLLPTPISVREAARRLEVEPRQLYLNSNRTARQLGERYMAYRKRRRQANLNAAMPHLEAAGREVLSEGKALNLREMTARVPPQVLSSVQGLFDVLRDVQANIELSPNMR
;
A
#
# COMPACT_ATOMS: atom_id res chain seq x y z
N MET A 1 -25.77 1.79 34.51
CA MET A 1 -26.80 1.72 33.46
C MET A 1 -26.19 0.93 32.32
N MET A 2 -26.54 -0.36 32.16
CA MET A 2 -26.08 -1.15 31.02
C MET A 2 -26.79 -0.62 29.79
N ASP A 3 -26.05 -0.05 28.84
CA ASP A 3 -26.59 0.37 27.56
C ASP A 3 -27.32 -0.83 26.92
N LYS A 4 -28.60 -0.65 26.61
CA LYS A 4 -29.37 -1.62 25.84
C LYS A 4 -28.70 -1.73 24.47
N ILE A 5 -27.86 -2.75 24.28
CA ILE A 5 -27.29 -3.10 22.98
C ILE A 5 -28.46 -3.38 22.03
N LYS A 6 -28.80 -2.40 21.19
CA LYS A 6 -29.70 -2.59 20.06
C LYS A 6 -28.94 -3.32 18.97
N ASN A 7 -28.81 -4.64 19.10
CA ASN A 7 -28.23 -5.44 18.02
C ASN A 7 -29.35 -5.75 17.01
N PRO A 8 -29.37 -5.13 15.82
CA PRO A 8 -30.27 -5.57 14.76
C PRO A 8 -30.02 -7.06 14.45
N ARG A 9 -31.03 -7.76 13.95
CA ARG A 9 -30.83 -9.12 13.43
C ARG A 9 -29.99 -9.04 12.15
N SER A 10 -28.67 -9.16 12.30
CA SER A 10 -27.68 -9.13 11.22
C SER A 10 -26.84 -10.40 11.19
N VAL A 11 -26.17 -10.68 10.07
CA VAL A 11 -25.31 -11.87 9.90
C VAL A 11 -24.03 -11.74 10.74
N LEU A 12 -23.46 -10.54 10.77
CA LEU A 12 -22.30 -10.19 11.58
C LEU A 12 -22.71 -9.17 12.64
N HIS A 13 -22.03 -9.16 13.80
CA HIS A 13 -22.29 -8.18 14.86
C HIS A 13 -22.28 -6.74 14.33
N ALA A 14 -23.34 -5.99 14.67
CA ALA A 14 -23.49 -4.59 14.31
C ALA A 14 -22.63 -3.69 15.20
N LEU A 15 -21.30 -3.74 15.03
CA LEU A 15 -20.40 -2.88 15.77
C LEU A 15 -20.58 -1.43 15.34
N GLU A 16 -20.67 -0.52 16.31
CA GLU A 16 -20.66 0.91 16.03
C GLU A 16 -19.27 1.37 15.57
N PRO A 17 -19.17 2.10 14.45
CA PRO A 17 -17.92 2.71 14.02
C PRO A 17 -17.44 3.79 15.00
N ILE A 18 -16.12 3.87 15.22
CA ILE A 18 -15.58 4.84 16.17
C ILE A 18 -15.17 6.14 15.46
N GLY A 19 -15.48 7.28 16.08
CA GLY A 19 -14.92 8.58 15.71
C GLY A 19 -15.44 9.17 14.38
N LEU A 20 -16.60 8.71 13.89
CA LEU A 20 -17.27 9.33 12.73
C LEU A 20 -17.42 10.84 12.92
N GLY A 21 -17.24 11.60 11.84
CA GLY A 21 -17.28 13.07 11.87
C GLY A 21 -16.07 13.73 12.54
N THR A 22 -15.03 12.98 12.89
CA THR A 22 -13.81 13.51 13.52
C THR A 22 -12.54 13.14 12.76
N ALA A 23 -11.44 13.84 13.05
CA ALA A 23 -10.12 13.48 12.53
C ALA A 23 -9.59 12.13 13.07
N GLU A 24 -10.21 11.60 14.13
CA GLU A 24 -9.88 10.32 14.75
C GLU A 24 -10.80 9.18 14.27
N VAL A 25 -11.47 9.35 13.12
CA VAL A 25 -12.34 8.31 12.54
C VAL A 25 -11.59 7.00 12.34
N GLU A 26 -12.27 5.90 12.66
CA GLU A 26 -11.78 4.54 12.50
C GLU A 26 -11.56 4.18 11.02
N SER A 27 -10.53 3.37 10.75
CA SER A 27 -10.33 2.79 9.43
C SER A 27 -11.15 1.51 9.22
N LEU A 28 -11.56 1.22 7.98
CA LEU A 28 -12.30 -0.01 7.68
C LEU A 28 -11.49 -1.26 8.05
N LEU A 29 -10.16 -1.19 7.93
CA LEU A 29 -9.23 -2.21 8.43
C LEU A 29 -9.41 -2.45 9.93
N SER A 30 -9.43 -1.40 10.75
CA SER A 30 -9.65 -1.51 12.19
C SER A 30 -11.02 -2.10 12.52
N TYR A 31 -12.07 -1.60 11.85
CA TYR A 31 -13.43 -2.10 12.01
C TYR A 31 -13.51 -3.60 11.72
N PHE A 32 -12.90 -4.03 10.61
CA PHE A 32 -12.83 -5.43 10.22
C PHE A 32 -12.10 -6.30 11.26
N CYS A 33 -10.98 -5.82 11.81
CA CYS A 33 -10.27 -6.53 12.87
C CYS A 33 -11.10 -6.62 14.17
N ARG A 34 -11.75 -5.52 14.60
CA ARG A 34 -12.67 -5.54 15.75
C ARG A 34 -13.85 -6.48 15.52
N LEU A 35 -14.36 -6.56 14.30
CA LEU A 35 -15.44 -7.47 13.94
C LEU A 35 -14.99 -8.92 14.09
N ALA A 36 -13.79 -9.28 13.63
CA ALA A 36 -13.23 -10.62 13.82
C ALA A 36 -13.09 -10.97 15.32
N VAL A 37 -12.59 -10.02 16.12
CA VAL A 37 -12.49 -10.18 17.59
C VAL A 37 -13.86 -10.39 18.21
N SER A 38 -14.88 -9.63 17.80
CA SER A 38 -16.25 -9.78 18.34
C SER A 38 -16.85 -11.16 18.06
N HIS A 39 -16.45 -11.81 16.97
CA HIS A 39 -16.87 -13.16 16.59
C HIS A 39 -15.95 -14.26 17.13
N SER A 40 -14.94 -13.92 17.93
CA SER A 40 -13.90 -14.85 18.39
C SER A 40 -13.27 -15.66 17.26
N THR A 41 -13.06 -15.03 16.09
CA THR A 41 -12.57 -15.70 14.88
C THR A 41 -11.34 -15.00 14.31
N SER A 42 -10.65 -15.68 13.39
CA SER A 42 -9.49 -15.12 12.70
C SER A 42 -9.93 -14.12 11.63
N THR A 43 -9.09 -13.12 11.33
CA THR A 43 -9.33 -12.18 10.23
C THR A 43 -9.39 -12.92 8.90
N LEU A 44 -8.61 -14.01 8.75
CA LEU A 44 -8.67 -14.88 7.58
C LEU A 44 -10.03 -15.58 7.45
N SER A 45 -10.54 -16.17 8.53
CA SER A 45 -11.86 -16.85 8.53
C SER A 45 -12.98 -15.87 8.20
N LEU A 46 -12.98 -14.69 8.84
CA LEU A 46 -13.97 -13.65 8.58
C LEU A 46 -13.89 -13.16 7.12
N SER A 47 -12.68 -12.95 6.60
CA SER A 47 -12.50 -12.46 5.24
C SER A 47 -13.06 -13.44 4.18
N ARG A 48 -12.85 -14.75 4.39
CA ARG A 48 -13.42 -15.79 3.52
C ARG A 48 -14.95 -15.81 3.61
N ALA A 49 -15.51 -15.63 4.80
CA ALA A 49 -16.96 -15.57 4.99
C ALA A 49 -17.58 -14.36 4.27
N VAL A 50 -16.94 -13.19 4.34
CA VAL A 50 -17.37 -11.97 3.64
C VAL A 50 -17.25 -12.14 2.13
N ALA A 51 -16.14 -12.71 1.63
CA ALA A 51 -15.91 -12.87 0.20
C ALA A 51 -16.91 -13.83 -0.48
N ARG A 52 -17.31 -14.91 0.20
CA ARG A 52 -18.34 -15.84 -0.28
C ARG A 52 -19.68 -15.16 -0.58
N ARG A 53 -19.98 -14.02 0.04
CA ARG A 53 -21.24 -13.29 -0.15
C ARG A 53 -21.34 -12.59 -1.51
N PHE A 54 -20.22 -12.37 -2.20
CA PHE A 54 -20.16 -11.64 -3.48
C PHE A 54 -19.53 -12.47 -4.60
N GLU A 55 -19.53 -13.81 -4.49
CA GLU A 55 -19.04 -14.74 -5.52
C GLU A 55 -17.60 -14.46 -5.99
N HIS A 56 -16.80 -13.77 -5.16
CA HIS A 56 -15.38 -13.65 -5.42
C HIS A 56 -14.71 -14.96 -5.01
N ASP A 57 -14.23 -15.71 -6.01
CA ASP A 57 -13.29 -16.80 -5.80
C ASP A 57 -12.07 -16.25 -5.07
N VAL A 58 -11.98 -16.63 -3.80
CA VAL A 58 -10.86 -16.30 -2.95
C VAL A 58 -9.72 -17.21 -3.37
N GLU A 59 -8.77 -16.71 -4.16
CA GLU A 59 -7.54 -17.46 -4.50
C GLU A 59 -6.89 -18.06 -3.24
N GLU A 60 -6.25 -19.23 -3.35
CA GLU A 60 -5.61 -19.90 -2.21
C GLU A 60 -4.51 -19.06 -1.54
N GLN A 61 -3.96 -18.06 -2.26
CA GLN A 61 -2.97 -17.08 -1.79
C GLN A 61 -3.60 -15.78 -1.26
N PHE A 62 -4.88 -15.82 -0.88
CA PHE A 62 -5.61 -14.64 -0.42
C PHE A 62 -5.03 -14.05 0.88
N ASP A 63 -4.38 -12.90 0.71
CA ASP A 63 -3.87 -12.09 1.79
C ASP A 63 -4.74 -10.84 1.94
N TRP A 64 -5.74 -10.94 2.83
CA TRP A 64 -6.69 -9.85 3.14
C TRP A 64 -6.00 -8.52 3.49
N TYR A 65 -4.81 -8.57 4.07
CA TYR A 65 -4.03 -7.40 4.47
C TYR A 65 -3.28 -6.72 3.31
N HIS A 66 -3.19 -7.36 2.14
CA HIS A 66 -2.73 -6.72 0.90
C HIS A 66 -3.85 -5.91 0.22
N ARG A 67 -5.11 -6.16 0.58
CA ARG A 67 -6.23 -5.37 0.07
C ARG A 67 -6.22 -4.02 0.79
N GLN A 68 -6.12 -2.95 0.02
CA GLN A 68 -6.22 -1.57 0.54
C GLN A 68 -7.68 -1.27 0.91
N LEU A 69 -8.19 -1.93 1.96
CA LEU A 69 -9.59 -1.86 2.40
C LEU A 69 -10.03 -0.43 2.69
N SER A 70 -9.12 0.39 3.20
CA SER A 70 -9.39 1.78 3.55
C SER A 70 -9.14 2.77 2.40
N GLY A 71 -8.77 2.30 1.20
CA GLY A 71 -8.42 3.14 0.05
C GLY A 71 -9.63 3.74 -0.69
N MET A 72 -9.46 4.04 -1.98
CA MET A 72 -10.50 4.58 -2.87
C MET A 72 -10.86 3.63 -4.03
N GLY A 73 -10.21 2.47 -4.10
CA GLY A 73 -10.38 1.52 -5.20
C GLY A 73 -11.56 0.57 -5.00
N GLU A 74 -11.74 -0.33 -5.97
CA GLU A 74 -12.78 -1.36 -5.98
C GLU A 74 -12.79 -2.19 -4.68
N ALA A 75 -11.62 -2.55 -4.16
CA ALA A 75 -11.53 -3.28 -2.89
C ALA A 75 -12.20 -2.53 -1.73
N ALA A 76 -11.99 -1.21 -1.61
CA ALA A 76 -12.65 -0.44 -0.56
C ALA A 76 -14.17 -0.42 -0.77
N LEU A 77 -14.62 -0.24 -2.01
CA LEU A 77 -16.04 -0.19 -2.36
C LEU A 77 -16.75 -1.51 -2.04
N THR A 78 -16.24 -2.62 -2.57
CA THR A 78 -16.84 -3.95 -2.39
C THR A 78 -16.84 -4.36 -0.93
N TRP A 79 -15.74 -4.13 -0.20
CA TRP A 79 -15.65 -4.55 1.21
C TRP A 79 -16.48 -3.68 2.15
N SER A 80 -16.50 -2.35 1.97
CA SER A 80 -17.34 -1.48 2.80
C SER A 80 -18.83 -1.76 2.58
N GLY A 81 -19.25 -1.97 1.31
CA GLY A 81 -20.63 -2.36 0.98
C GLY A 81 -20.99 -3.74 1.54
N ALA A 82 -20.09 -4.72 1.40
CA ALA A 82 -20.25 -6.07 1.93
C ALA A 82 -20.44 -6.07 3.44
N LEU A 83 -19.54 -5.41 4.15
CA LEU A 83 -19.60 -5.30 5.60
C LEU A 83 -20.87 -4.56 6.02
N SER A 84 -21.24 -3.47 5.35
CA SER A 84 -22.46 -2.72 5.68
C SER A 84 -23.71 -3.59 5.57
N ALA A 85 -23.81 -4.41 4.52
CA ALA A 85 -24.92 -5.34 4.32
C ALA A 85 -24.94 -6.45 5.39
N LEU A 86 -23.78 -7.03 5.70
CA LEU A 86 -23.67 -8.17 6.63
C LEU A 86 -23.84 -7.75 8.10
N THR A 87 -23.39 -6.56 8.49
CA THR A 87 -23.54 -6.03 9.85
C THR A 87 -24.82 -5.22 10.04
N SER A 88 -25.53 -4.89 8.95
CA SER A 88 -26.65 -3.93 8.95
C SER A 88 -26.28 -2.53 9.48
N VAL A 89 -24.98 -2.21 9.51
CA VAL A 89 -24.48 -0.87 9.83
C VAL A 89 -24.32 -0.11 8.52
N PRO A 90 -25.10 0.94 8.26
CA PRO A 90 -25.00 1.66 7.00
C PRO A 90 -23.70 2.48 6.93
N ARG A 91 -23.34 2.85 5.71
CA ARG A 91 -22.31 3.86 5.42
C ARG A 91 -20.90 3.55 5.92
N LEU A 92 -20.49 2.27 5.97
CA LEU A 92 -19.09 1.91 6.29
C LEU A 92 -18.08 2.39 5.24
N ASP A 93 -18.53 2.89 4.08
CA ASP A 93 -17.69 3.63 3.12
C ASP A 93 -17.01 4.84 3.77
N ARG A 94 -17.61 5.43 4.82
CA ARG A 94 -17.05 6.54 5.60
C ARG A 94 -15.82 6.14 6.44
N LEU A 95 -15.53 4.84 6.58
CA LEU A 95 -14.30 4.34 7.20
C LEU A 95 -13.16 4.13 6.17
N THR A 96 -13.35 4.64 4.96
CA THR A 96 -12.40 4.60 3.85
C THR A 96 -12.22 5.99 3.26
N PHE A 97 -11.34 6.14 2.27
CA PHE A 97 -11.21 7.36 1.47
C PHE A 97 -12.18 7.43 0.27
N LEU A 98 -13.06 6.43 0.08
CA LEU A 98 -14.03 6.38 -1.04
C LEU A 98 -14.84 7.66 -1.27
N PRO A 99 -15.26 8.43 -0.25
CA PRO A 99 -16.00 9.68 -0.49
C PRO A 99 -15.28 10.68 -1.39
N TRP A 100 -13.96 10.55 -1.56
CA TRP A 100 -13.13 11.47 -2.35
C TRP A 100 -12.67 10.90 -3.71
N LYS A 101 -13.15 9.72 -4.10
CA LYS A 101 -12.67 8.97 -5.29
C LYS A 101 -12.81 9.73 -6.61
N ASP A 102 -13.78 10.64 -6.73
CA ASP A 102 -14.10 11.37 -7.96
C ASP A 102 -13.34 12.70 -8.07
N VAL A 103 -12.64 13.10 -7.00
CA VAL A 103 -11.87 14.36 -6.92
C VAL A 103 -10.38 14.14 -6.65
N ILE A 104 -9.97 12.92 -6.31
CA ILE A 104 -8.57 12.51 -6.17
C ILE A 104 -8.30 11.36 -7.14
N ALA A 105 -7.18 11.42 -7.87
CA ALA A 105 -6.79 10.34 -8.78
C ALA A 105 -6.73 8.99 -8.07
N GLN A 106 -7.20 7.92 -8.70
CA GLN A 106 -7.23 6.56 -8.12
C GLN A 106 -5.85 6.09 -7.64
N ASN A 107 -4.78 6.38 -8.40
CA ASN A 107 -3.39 6.11 -8.01
C ASN A 107 -2.72 7.28 -7.25
N GLY A 108 -3.49 8.33 -6.95
CA GLY A 108 -3.05 9.58 -6.34
C GLY A 108 -3.18 9.64 -4.82
N LEU A 109 -3.71 8.59 -4.19
CA LEU A 109 -3.72 8.42 -2.73
C LEU A 109 -2.71 7.33 -2.33
N PRO A 110 -1.53 7.71 -1.83
CA PRO A 110 -0.52 6.72 -1.47
C PRO A 110 -0.86 6.07 -0.12
N ILE A 111 -1.35 4.82 -0.14
CA ILE A 111 -1.64 4.01 1.06
C ILE A 111 -0.40 3.26 1.55
N LEU A 112 -0.20 3.17 2.87
CA LEU A 112 0.91 2.43 3.50
C LEU A 112 0.71 0.92 3.45
N SER A 113 1.75 0.19 3.04
CA SER A 113 1.75 -1.29 3.03
C SER A 113 2.05 -1.90 4.40
N ASN A 114 2.90 -1.26 5.20
CA ASN A 114 3.39 -1.80 6.48
C ASN A 114 2.62 -1.28 7.69
N GLY A 115 1.74 -0.32 7.45
CA GLY A 115 0.92 0.28 8.49
C GLY A 115 1.71 1.12 9.49
N GLN A 116 1.07 2.13 10.04
CA GLN A 116 1.64 2.98 11.08
C GLN A 116 0.59 3.27 12.17
N PHE A 117 1.04 3.74 13.32
CA PHE A 117 0.19 4.07 14.46
C PHE A 117 0.87 5.06 15.41
N CYS A 118 0.06 5.70 16.26
CA CYS A 118 0.54 6.53 17.36
C CYS A 118 0.43 5.75 18.67
N LEU A 119 1.56 5.61 19.38
CA LEU A 119 1.63 4.92 20.68
C LEU A 119 0.73 5.62 21.72
N GLN A 120 0.77 6.96 21.75
CA GLN A 120 0.00 7.78 22.69
C GLN A 120 -1.51 7.72 22.42
N CYS A 121 -1.98 7.72 21.16
CA CYS A 121 -3.41 7.51 20.86
C CYS A 121 -3.91 6.16 21.39
N LEU A 122 -3.13 5.09 21.21
CA LEU A 122 -3.51 3.76 21.68
C LEU A 122 -3.54 3.73 23.22
N ALA A 123 -2.54 4.31 23.87
CA ALA A 123 -2.49 4.43 25.32
C ALA A 123 -3.68 5.22 25.89
N GLU A 124 -4.04 6.35 25.27
CA GLU A 124 -5.21 7.15 25.65
C GLU A 124 -6.52 6.38 25.49
N ASP A 125 -6.68 5.59 24.43
CA ASP A 125 -7.88 4.76 24.26
C ASP A 125 -8.04 3.82 25.45
N GLN A 126 -6.97 3.09 25.80
CA GLN A 126 -6.98 2.15 26.91
C GLN A 126 -7.22 2.86 28.25
N ALA A 127 -6.53 3.99 28.49
CA ALA A 127 -6.69 4.79 29.70
C ALA A 127 -8.11 5.37 29.84
N SER A 128 -8.78 5.65 28.71
CA SER A 128 -10.17 6.11 28.68
C SER A 128 -11.20 4.96 28.75
N GLY A 129 -10.76 3.72 29.00
CA GLY A 129 -11.63 2.53 29.02
C GLY A 129 -12.18 2.12 27.65
N ARG A 130 -11.66 2.67 26.55
CA ARG A 130 -12.07 2.36 25.18
C ARG A 130 -11.20 1.24 24.62
N THR A 131 -11.77 0.46 23.70
CA THR A 131 -10.98 -0.50 22.93
C THR A 131 -10.07 0.28 21.96
N PRO A 132 -8.74 0.06 21.98
CA PRO A 132 -7.84 0.67 21.02
C PRO A 132 -8.24 0.31 19.58
N TYR A 133 -8.02 1.24 18.65
CA TYR A 133 -8.42 1.09 17.25
C TYR A 133 -7.47 1.83 16.32
N PHE A 134 -7.45 1.47 15.03
CA PHE A 134 -6.62 2.17 14.05
C PHE A 134 -7.40 3.29 13.36
N ARG A 135 -6.82 4.49 13.34
CA ARG A 135 -7.43 5.68 12.70
C ARG A 135 -7.22 5.62 11.19
N LEU A 136 -8.20 6.06 10.41
CA LEU A 136 -8.13 6.12 8.95
C LEU A 136 -6.99 7.02 8.45
N ALA A 137 -6.69 8.11 9.16
CA ALA A 137 -5.57 8.99 8.84
C ALA A 137 -4.23 8.22 8.75
N TRP A 138 -4.05 7.17 9.56
CA TRP A 138 -2.83 6.38 9.59
C TRP A 138 -2.61 5.54 8.32
N GLU A 139 -3.64 5.34 7.50
CA GLU A 139 -3.53 4.58 6.25
C GLU A 139 -2.81 5.36 5.15
N SER A 140 -2.82 6.70 5.22
CA SER A 140 -2.19 7.57 4.22
C SER A 140 -0.71 7.78 4.49
N LYS A 141 0.15 7.54 3.49
CA LYS A 141 1.60 7.86 3.53
C LYS A 141 1.87 9.35 3.75
N LEU A 142 0.90 10.22 3.45
CA LEU A 142 1.05 11.67 3.61
C LEU A 142 0.88 12.14 5.06
N VAL A 143 0.39 11.26 5.94
CA VAL A 143 0.29 11.51 7.38
C VAL A 143 1.45 10.80 8.06
N SER A 144 2.57 11.48 8.28
CA SER A 144 3.74 10.92 9.01
C SER A 144 3.74 11.26 10.50
N VAL A 145 2.82 12.13 10.93
CA VAL A 145 2.77 12.72 12.28
C VAL A 145 1.34 12.65 12.80
N CYS A 146 1.18 12.28 14.07
CA CYS A 146 -0.10 12.34 14.77
C CYS A 146 -0.52 13.81 14.98
N ASN A 147 -1.70 14.20 14.50
CA ASN A 147 -2.21 15.56 14.69
C ASN A 147 -2.45 15.91 16.16
N LYS A 148 -2.92 14.93 16.94
CA LYS A 148 -3.28 15.10 18.36
C LYS A 148 -2.04 15.25 19.24
N HIS A 149 -1.17 14.25 19.21
CA HIS A 149 0.02 14.15 20.07
C HIS A 149 1.24 14.87 19.52
N ARG A 150 1.23 15.26 18.23
CA ARG A 150 2.37 15.90 17.57
C ARG A 150 3.66 15.08 17.72
N VAL A 151 3.54 13.77 17.48
CA VAL A 151 4.66 12.81 17.44
C VAL A 151 4.67 12.09 16.09
N ARG A 152 5.84 11.59 15.66
CA ARG A 152 5.92 10.76 14.45
C ARG A 152 5.16 9.45 14.67
N LEU A 153 4.42 9.02 13.66
CA LEU A 153 3.80 7.70 13.65
C LEU A 153 4.90 6.64 13.48
N THR A 154 4.76 5.52 14.17
CA THR A 154 5.73 4.41 14.10
C THR A 154 5.11 3.21 13.39
N THR A 155 5.98 2.41 12.78
CA THR A 155 5.65 1.12 12.15
C THR A 155 6.17 -0.08 12.95
N HIS A 156 6.89 0.19 14.05
CA HIS A 156 7.60 -0.82 14.85
C HIS A 156 6.95 -0.98 16.22
N CYS A 157 6.97 -2.22 16.74
CA CYS A 157 6.56 -2.49 18.10
C CYS A 157 7.63 -1.98 19.09
N PRO A 158 7.25 -1.22 20.15
CA PRO A 158 8.22 -0.76 21.16
C PRO A 158 8.86 -1.93 21.91
N CYS A 159 8.09 -2.98 22.22
CA CYS A 159 8.55 -4.13 23.00
C CYS A 159 9.50 -5.08 22.24
N CYS A 160 9.24 -5.40 20.97
CA CYS A 160 10.06 -6.38 20.22
C CYS A 160 10.81 -5.81 19.01
N GLY A 161 10.67 -4.52 18.70
CA GLY A 161 11.34 -3.85 17.59
C GLY A 161 10.93 -4.28 16.17
N LYS A 162 10.06 -5.29 16.02
CA LYS A 162 9.62 -5.81 14.72
C LYS A 162 8.69 -4.84 14.00
N ASP A 163 8.68 -4.89 12.67
CA ASP A 163 7.77 -4.17 11.78
C ASP A 163 6.52 -5.00 11.42
N LYS A 164 5.60 -4.38 10.67
CA LYS A 164 4.34 -5.01 10.17
C LYS A 164 3.49 -5.62 11.29
N VAL A 165 3.56 -5.03 12.48
CA VAL A 165 2.98 -5.58 13.72
C VAL A 165 1.49 -5.30 13.90
N ARG A 166 0.85 -4.55 12.99
CA ARG A 166 -0.54 -4.10 13.16
C ARG A 166 -1.58 -4.86 12.32
N HIS A 167 -1.20 -5.47 11.19
CA HIS A 167 -2.17 -6.02 10.22
C HIS A 167 -1.70 -7.26 9.46
N ALA A 168 -0.41 -7.64 9.55
CA ALA A 168 0.13 -8.79 8.83
C ALA A 168 0.12 -10.06 9.70
N ALA A 169 -1.07 -10.55 10.07
CA ALA A 169 -1.25 -11.80 10.81
C ALA A 169 -2.65 -12.40 10.64
N ALA A 170 -2.81 -13.69 10.96
CA ALA A 170 -4.12 -14.34 10.96
C ALA A 170 -5.05 -13.84 12.10
N LEU A 171 -4.45 -13.38 13.20
CA LEU A 171 -5.16 -12.81 14.35
C LEU A 171 -4.64 -11.41 14.58
N VAL A 172 -5.54 -10.43 14.50
CA VAL A 172 -5.21 -9.01 14.68
C VAL A 172 -6.19 -8.41 15.67
N VAL A 173 -5.68 -7.98 16.80
CA VAL A 173 -6.42 -7.21 17.80
C VAL A 173 -5.88 -5.78 17.77
N PRO A 174 -6.66 -4.78 17.34
CA PRO A 174 -6.17 -3.42 17.21
C PRO A 174 -5.60 -2.90 18.53
N GLY A 175 -4.36 -2.40 18.50
CA GLY A 175 -3.63 -1.97 19.70
C GLY A 175 -2.65 -2.99 20.27
N TRP A 176 -2.66 -4.24 19.82
CA TRP A 176 -1.70 -5.27 20.26
C TRP A 176 -0.79 -5.74 19.12
N CYS A 177 0.45 -6.03 19.47
CA CYS A 177 1.47 -6.49 18.52
C CYS A 177 1.16 -7.92 18.05
N THR A 178 1.03 -8.10 16.73
CA THR A 178 0.80 -9.43 16.13
C THR A 178 1.99 -10.39 16.23
N ARG A 179 3.16 -9.92 16.69
CA ARG A 179 4.40 -10.70 16.77
C ARG A 179 4.75 -11.13 18.20
N CYS A 180 4.60 -10.25 19.18
CA CYS A 180 4.93 -10.54 20.58
C CYS A 180 3.73 -10.45 21.54
N GLY A 181 2.54 -10.02 21.06
CA GLY A 181 1.35 -9.87 21.90
C GLY A 181 1.36 -8.66 22.85
N ALA A 182 2.47 -7.91 22.93
CA ALA A 182 2.55 -6.72 23.78
C ALA A 182 1.59 -5.63 23.31
N PHE A 183 1.03 -4.89 24.26
CA PHE A 183 0.25 -3.69 23.98
C PHE A 183 1.14 -2.62 23.33
N LEU A 184 0.71 -2.09 22.18
CA LEU A 184 1.49 -1.14 21.39
C LEU A 184 1.57 0.23 22.06
N GLY A 185 0.66 0.61 22.94
CA GLY A 185 0.72 1.87 23.70
C GLY A 185 1.47 1.79 25.03
N SER A 186 2.23 0.71 25.29
CA SER A 186 2.89 0.48 26.59
C SER A 186 4.07 1.41 26.89
N GLU A 187 4.82 1.84 25.87
CA GLU A 187 5.94 2.76 26.01
C GLU A 187 5.64 4.06 25.24
N THR A 188 5.26 5.10 25.97
CA THR A 188 5.08 6.44 25.41
C THR A 188 6.29 7.30 25.78
N HIS A 189 7.43 7.06 25.14
CA HIS A 189 8.53 8.01 25.23
C HIS A 189 8.19 9.26 24.42
N ASP A 190 8.32 10.44 25.04
CA ASP A 190 8.23 11.73 24.38
C ASP A 190 9.46 11.93 23.50
N HIS A 191 9.47 11.24 22.36
CA HIS A 191 10.36 11.60 21.29
C HIS A 191 9.82 12.89 20.68
N LEU A 192 10.27 14.03 21.21
CA LEU A 192 10.24 15.32 20.53
C LEU A 192 11.09 15.20 19.26
N ALA A 193 10.55 14.50 18.27
CA ALA A 193 11.14 14.41 16.96
C ALA A 193 11.07 15.81 16.34
N ASN A 194 12.11 16.20 15.60
CA ASN A 194 12.07 17.41 14.79
C ASN A 194 10.99 17.24 13.70
N ILE A 195 9.78 17.69 14.02
CA ILE A 195 8.60 17.64 13.15
C ILE A 195 8.61 18.92 12.35
N LYS A 196 8.67 18.77 11.02
CA LYS A 196 8.60 19.93 10.15
C LYS A 196 7.16 20.48 10.19
N PRO A 197 6.95 21.81 10.23
CA PRO A 197 5.62 22.41 10.23
C PRO A 197 4.72 21.89 9.08
N VAL A 198 5.33 21.60 7.93
CA VAL A 198 4.66 21.02 6.75
C VAL A 198 4.06 19.63 7.01
N GLU A 199 4.72 18.78 7.81
CA GLU A 199 4.23 17.44 8.13
C GLU A 199 2.99 17.52 9.03
N LEU A 200 3.03 18.40 10.04
CA LEU A 200 1.90 18.64 10.92
C LEU A 200 0.74 19.31 10.19
N TRP A 201 1.01 20.27 9.30
CA TRP A 201 -0.01 20.88 8.46
C TRP A 201 -0.71 19.85 7.57
N ARG A 202 0.03 18.94 6.91
CA ARG A 202 -0.58 17.87 6.09
C ARG A 202 -1.47 16.96 6.92
N SER A 203 -1.00 16.56 8.10
CA SER A 203 -1.77 15.74 9.04
C SER A 203 -3.08 16.43 9.45
N ARG A 204 -3.05 17.74 9.71
CA ARG A 204 -4.25 18.56 9.98
C ARG A 204 -5.21 18.62 8.80
N GLN A 205 -4.71 18.89 7.59
CA GLN A 205 -5.56 18.96 6.39
C GLN A 205 -6.25 17.64 6.11
N ILE A 206 -5.54 16.51 6.22
CA ILE A 206 -6.13 15.18 6.05
C ILE A 206 -7.11 14.87 7.19
N GLY A 207 -6.79 15.22 8.44
CA GLY A 207 -7.71 15.06 9.56
C GLY A 207 -9.03 15.84 9.37
N ALA A 208 -8.95 17.09 8.90
CA ALA A 208 -10.12 17.90 8.58
C ALA A 208 -10.92 17.33 7.41
N LEU A 209 -10.24 16.81 6.38
CA LEU A 209 -10.87 16.11 5.27
C LEU A 209 -11.67 14.89 5.75
N LEU A 210 -11.08 14.08 6.63
CA LEU A 210 -11.73 12.89 7.17
C LEU A 210 -12.92 13.24 8.08
N ALA A 211 -12.80 14.28 8.90
CA ALA A 211 -13.90 14.77 9.72
C ALA A 211 -15.10 15.22 8.86
N ALA A 212 -14.83 15.86 7.72
CA ALA A 212 -15.87 16.35 6.82
C ALA A 212 -16.65 15.22 6.11
N GLN A 213 -16.11 14.00 6.01
CA GLN A 213 -16.77 12.89 5.29
C GLN A 213 -18.19 12.59 5.79
N ASP A 214 -18.43 12.78 7.09
CA ASP A 214 -19.73 12.50 7.69
C ASP A 214 -20.78 13.55 7.36
N GLN A 215 -20.32 14.78 7.12
CA GLN A 215 -21.12 15.98 6.86
C GLN A 215 -21.35 16.24 5.36
N LEU A 216 -20.76 15.43 4.48
CA LEU A 216 -21.00 15.52 3.04
C LEU A 216 -22.47 15.22 2.74
N GLY A 217 -23.23 16.24 2.34
CA GLY A 217 -24.60 16.10 1.84
C GLY A 217 -24.63 15.35 0.51
N GLU A 218 -23.68 15.66 -0.38
CA GLU A 218 -23.46 14.98 -1.65
C GLU A 218 -21.98 14.61 -1.82
N LEU A 219 -21.70 13.62 -2.67
CA LEU A 219 -20.32 13.25 -2.97
C LEU A 219 -19.64 14.36 -3.81
N PRO A 220 -18.41 14.76 -3.45
CA PRO A 220 -17.61 15.70 -4.21
C PRO A 220 -17.49 15.29 -5.67
N GLN A 221 -17.76 16.24 -6.58
CA GLN A 221 -17.70 16.02 -8.01
C GLN A 221 -16.46 16.66 -8.61
N ARG A 222 -15.86 16.00 -9.60
CA ARG A 222 -14.71 16.51 -10.35
C ARG A 222 -14.95 17.93 -10.87
N GLN A 223 -16.15 18.21 -11.38
CA GLN A 223 -16.45 19.49 -12.02
C GLN A 223 -16.25 20.66 -11.04
N HIS A 224 -16.78 20.55 -9.82
CA HIS A 224 -16.64 21.58 -8.79
C HIS A 224 -15.17 21.81 -8.41
N LEU A 225 -14.37 20.75 -8.28
CA LEU A 225 -12.92 20.89 -8.06
C LEU A 225 -12.25 21.68 -9.19
N ILE A 226 -12.57 21.36 -10.45
CA ILE A 226 -11.97 22.03 -11.60
C ILE A 226 -12.40 23.49 -11.68
N ASP A 227 -13.64 23.80 -11.35
CA ASP A 227 -14.16 25.17 -11.32
C ASP A 227 -13.41 25.99 -10.26
N VAL A 228 -13.18 25.42 -9.07
CA VAL A 228 -12.34 26.04 -8.04
C VAL A 228 -10.92 26.26 -8.52
N VAL A 229 -10.31 25.28 -9.18
CA VAL A 229 -8.95 25.42 -9.72
C VAL A 229 -8.90 26.51 -10.79
N ARG A 230 -9.90 26.62 -11.66
CA ARG A 230 -9.99 27.68 -12.67
C ARG A 230 -10.11 29.06 -12.01
N HIS A 231 -10.98 29.19 -11.02
CA HIS A 231 -11.15 30.43 -10.27
C HIS A 231 -9.85 30.86 -9.56
N ILE A 232 -9.13 29.93 -8.94
CA ILE A 232 -7.82 30.21 -8.34
C ILE A 232 -6.79 30.67 -9.39
N ILE A 233 -6.81 30.08 -10.60
CA ILE A 233 -5.90 30.48 -11.69
C ILE A 233 -6.24 31.89 -12.19
N GLU A 234 -7.51 32.24 -12.29
CA GLU A 234 -7.97 33.57 -12.69
C GLU A 234 -7.53 34.63 -11.68
N GLU A 235 -7.84 34.43 -10.39
CA GLU A 235 -7.58 35.40 -9.32
C GLU A 235 -6.10 35.53 -8.96
N MET A 236 -5.35 34.42 -8.90
CA MET A 236 -3.96 34.44 -8.38
C MET A 236 -2.89 34.40 -9.47
N ASP A 237 -3.22 33.88 -10.66
CA ASP A 237 -2.24 33.63 -11.73
C ASP A 237 -2.58 34.40 -13.03
N GLY A 238 -3.57 35.29 -12.98
CA GLY A 238 -3.99 36.13 -14.11
C GLY A 238 -4.50 35.31 -15.29
N GLY A 239 -5.17 34.19 -15.01
CA GLY A 239 -5.68 33.25 -16.03
C GLY A 239 -4.62 32.34 -16.64
N GLN A 240 -3.34 32.46 -16.25
CA GLN A 240 -2.26 31.71 -16.88
C GLN A 240 -1.96 30.40 -16.16
N SER A 241 -2.45 29.27 -16.69
CA SER A 241 -2.21 27.93 -16.11
C SER A 241 -0.73 27.56 -15.97
N ALA A 242 0.16 28.18 -16.76
CA ALA A 242 1.61 27.98 -16.66
C ALA A 242 2.21 28.62 -15.39
N ARG A 243 1.70 29.79 -14.97
CA ARG A 243 2.12 30.46 -13.72
C ARG A 243 1.65 29.65 -12.51
N PHE A 244 0.40 29.20 -12.56
CA PHE A 244 -0.17 28.28 -11.58
C PHE A 244 0.66 26.99 -11.44
N ALA A 245 0.99 26.34 -12.56
CA ALA A 245 1.79 25.11 -12.56
C ALA A 245 3.15 25.32 -11.87
N LYS A 246 3.82 26.46 -12.15
CA LYS A 246 5.09 26.84 -11.51
C LYS A 246 4.92 27.10 -10.00
N ARG A 247 3.85 27.79 -9.60
CA ARG A 247 3.53 28.13 -8.19
C ARG A 247 3.26 26.89 -7.34
N VAL A 248 2.43 25.98 -7.85
CA VAL A 248 2.08 24.71 -7.20
C VAL A 248 3.21 23.68 -7.30
N GLY A 249 4.11 23.84 -8.27
CA GLY A 249 5.27 22.96 -8.44
C GLY A 249 4.99 21.70 -9.25
N VAL A 250 4.06 21.78 -10.21
CA VAL A 250 3.66 20.67 -11.10
C VAL A 250 3.97 21.01 -12.56
N ALA A 251 4.02 20.00 -13.43
CA ALA A 251 4.27 20.24 -14.85
C ALA A 251 3.07 20.92 -15.53
N LYS A 252 3.33 21.86 -16.45
CA LYS A 252 2.29 22.55 -17.24
C LYS A 252 1.34 21.57 -17.94
N ALA A 253 1.90 20.49 -18.50
CA ALA A 253 1.11 19.45 -19.15
C ALA A 253 0.12 18.79 -18.17
N THR A 254 0.53 18.54 -16.93
CA THR A 254 -0.34 17.95 -15.89
C THR A 254 -1.54 18.83 -15.58
N VAL A 255 -1.35 20.14 -15.44
CA VAL A 255 -2.46 21.09 -15.23
C VAL A 255 -3.39 21.12 -16.44
N HIS A 256 -2.83 21.14 -17.65
CA HIS A 256 -3.62 21.08 -18.88
C HIS A 256 -4.48 19.80 -18.93
N TYR A 257 -3.91 18.64 -18.58
CA TYR A 257 -4.67 17.39 -18.48
C TYR A 257 -5.82 17.50 -17.49
N TRP A 258 -5.61 18.03 -16.28
CA TRP A 258 -6.71 18.19 -15.32
C TRP A 258 -7.84 19.07 -15.85
N LEU A 259 -7.51 20.19 -16.49
CA LEU A 259 -8.49 21.17 -16.96
C LEU A 259 -9.28 20.72 -18.20
N GLN A 260 -8.68 19.87 -19.04
CA GLN A 260 -9.22 19.52 -20.37
C GLN A 260 -9.68 18.07 -20.50
N THR A 261 -9.25 17.16 -19.61
CA THR A 261 -9.57 15.73 -19.68
C THR A 261 -10.28 15.25 -18.42
N ASP A 262 -10.78 14.03 -18.42
CA ASP A 262 -11.44 13.36 -17.28
C ASP A 262 -10.55 13.12 -16.05
N LYS A 263 -9.27 13.52 -16.10
CA LYS A 263 -8.30 13.26 -15.03
C LYS A 263 -8.47 14.20 -13.84
N THR A 264 -8.10 13.68 -12.68
CA THR A 264 -8.07 14.37 -11.39
C THR A 264 -6.63 14.52 -10.89
N PRO A 265 -6.36 15.51 -10.02
CA PRO A 265 -5.09 15.67 -9.34
C PRO A 265 -4.84 14.57 -8.31
N THR A 266 -3.58 14.35 -7.95
CA THR A 266 -3.21 13.50 -6.81
C THR A 266 -3.47 14.24 -5.50
N LEU A 267 -3.58 13.51 -4.38
CA LEU A 267 -3.76 14.16 -3.07
C LEU A 267 -2.58 15.09 -2.73
N GLU A 268 -1.36 14.72 -3.12
CA GLU A 268 -0.18 15.57 -2.98
C GLU A 268 -0.31 16.88 -3.75
N ALA A 269 -0.83 16.83 -4.98
CA ALA A 269 -1.10 18.03 -5.78
C ALA A 269 -2.21 18.87 -5.15
N CYS A 270 -3.28 18.26 -4.63
CA CYS A 270 -4.34 18.99 -3.92
C CYS A 270 -3.82 19.70 -2.66
N LEU A 271 -2.97 19.03 -1.88
CA LEU A 271 -2.30 19.64 -0.73
C LEU A 271 -1.37 20.79 -1.16
N ALA A 272 -0.63 20.63 -2.26
CA ALA A 272 0.21 21.69 -2.80
C ALA A 272 -0.64 22.90 -3.24
N MET A 273 -1.73 22.68 -3.96
CA MET A 273 -2.70 23.71 -4.33
C MET A 273 -3.22 24.44 -3.08
N ALA A 274 -3.81 23.70 -2.14
CA ALA A 274 -4.34 24.22 -0.88
C ALA A 274 -3.33 25.10 -0.13
N SER A 275 -2.09 24.64 -0.02
CA SER A 275 -1.04 25.40 0.68
C SER A 275 -0.67 26.71 -0.01
N GLN A 276 -0.70 26.77 -1.35
CA GLN A 276 -0.25 27.93 -2.12
C GLN A 276 -1.37 28.94 -2.38
N SER A 277 -2.63 28.51 -2.34
CA SER A 277 -3.81 29.38 -2.47
C SER A 277 -4.47 29.74 -1.15
N GLY A 278 -4.02 29.19 -0.02
CA GLY A 278 -4.58 29.51 1.30
C GLY A 278 -5.99 28.94 1.55
N ILE A 279 -6.50 28.12 0.63
CA ILE A 279 -7.76 27.38 0.78
C ILE A 279 -7.52 26.09 1.59
N SER A 280 -8.51 25.64 2.36
CA SER A 280 -8.42 24.32 2.99
C SER A 280 -8.54 23.20 1.95
N LEU A 281 -7.95 22.03 2.26
CA LEU A 281 -8.06 20.86 1.38
C LEU A 281 -9.51 20.43 1.17
N THR A 282 -10.34 20.48 2.22
CA THR A 282 -11.76 20.13 2.15
C THR A 282 -12.50 21.06 1.20
N GLN A 283 -12.39 22.37 1.39
CA GLN A 283 -13.04 23.38 0.52
C GLN A 283 -12.64 23.22 -0.95
N LEU A 284 -11.34 23.00 -1.21
CA LEU A 284 -10.84 22.76 -2.56
C LEU A 284 -11.50 21.55 -3.21
N LEU A 285 -11.64 20.44 -2.48
CA LEU A 285 -12.18 19.19 -3.01
C LEU A 285 -13.71 19.20 -3.10
N THR A 286 -14.41 19.90 -2.21
CA THR A 286 -15.88 20.01 -2.24
C THR A 286 -16.39 21.07 -3.19
N GLY A 287 -15.51 21.96 -3.67
CA GLY A 287 -15.92 23.07 -4.53
C GLY A 287 -16.41 24.31 -3.78
N ASP A 288 -16.13 24.40 -2.48
CA ASP A 288 -16.67 25.46 -1.62
C ASP A 288 -15.71 26.65 -1.54
N LEU A 289 -16.10 27.76 -2.16
CA LEU A 289 -15.34 29.01 -2.21
C LEU A 289 -16.00 30.16 -1.46
N HIS A 290 -17.10 29.94 -0.72
CA HIS A 290 -17.92 31.04 -0.17
C HIS A 290 -17.11 32.05 0.67
N ASP A 291 -16.12 31.57 1.42
CA ASP A 291 -15.27 32.39 2.30
C ASP A 291 -13.82 32.53 1.80
N TRP A 292 -13.52 32.03 0.60
CA TRP A 292 -12.15 32.07 0.10
C TRP A 292 -11.83 33.44 -0.49
N LYS A 293 -10.65 33.97 -0.13
CA LYS A 293 -10.04 35.15 -0.74
C LYS A 293 -8.57 34.87 -1.03
N PRO A 294 -8.00 35.44 -2.10
CA PRO A 294 -6.58 35.30 -2.37
C PRO A 294 -5.77 35.82 -1.17
N PRO A 295 -4.82 35.04 -0.65
CA PRO A 295 -4.00 35.46 0.48
C PRO A 295 -3.18 36.70 0.08
N ALA A 296 -3.10 37.69 0.96
CA ALA A 296 -2.25 38.86 0.74
C ALA A 296 -0.78 38.45 0.58
N GLU A 297 0.00 39.15 -0.26
CA GLU A 297 1.39 38.81 -0.60
C GLU A 297 2.27 38.51 0.65
N GLY A 298 2.04 39.21 1.77
CA GLY A 298 2.74 39.00 3.04
C GLY A 298 2.45 37.66 3.74
N GLN A 299 1.23 37.10 3.61
CA GLN A 299 0.88 35.78 4.14
C GLN A 299 1.39 34.64 3.23
N GLN A 300 1.53 34.91 1.94
CA GLN A 300 2.02 33.96 0.95
C GLN A 300 3.51 33.61 1.17
N LEU A 301 4.30 34.59 1.63
CA LEU A 301 5.71 34.40 2.00
C LEU A 301 5.88 33.50 3.25
N ALA A 302 4.93 33.55 4.20
CA ALA A 302 4.93 32.70 5.39
C ALA A 302 4.58 31.22 5.07
N LEU A 303 3.86 30.97 3.96
CA LEU A 303 3.43 29.65 3.49
C LEU A 303 4.40 29.01 2.48
N ALA A 304 5.65 29.48 2.39
CA ALA A 304 6.73 28.87 1.59
C ALA A 304 7.12 27.43 2.04
N LEU A 305 6.25 26.76 2.81
CA LEU A 305 6.32 25.37 3.27
C LEU A 305 6.36 24.34 2.12
N PHE A 306 5.97 24.74 0.90
CA PHE A 306 5.74 23.85 -0.24
C PHE A 306 6.40 24.30 -1.54
N LYS A 307 7.47 25.11 -1.52
CA LYS A 307 8.30 25.19 -2.73
C LYS A 307 8.96 23.81 -2.88
N PRO A 308 8.60 22.98 -3.87
CA PRO A 308 9.41 21.81 -4.12
C PRO A 308 10.82 22.33 -4.39
N GLU A 309 11.83 21.72 -3.75
CA GLU A 309 13.20 21.98 -4.17
C GLU A 309 13.22 21.86 -5.69
N PRO A 310 13.74 22.88 -6.40
CA PRO A 310 13.74 22.85 -7.85
C PRO A 310 14.37 21.52 -8.23
N ARG A 311 13.58 20.64 -8.87
CA ARG A 311 14.10 19.37 -9.37
C ARG A 311 15.31 19.75 -10.18
N ARG A 312 16.52 19.47 -9.68
CA ARG A 312 17.73 19.57 -10.47
C ARG A 312 17.44 18.66 -11.64
N ARG A 313 17.10 19.23 -12.79
CA ARG A 313 17.04 18.48 -14.03
C ARG A 313 18.44 17.91 -14.13
N VAL A 314 18.56 16.60 -13.90
CA VAL A 314 19.78 15.88 -14.25
C VAL A 314 19.99 16.26 -15.72
N PRO A 315 21.11 16.89 -16.08
CA PRO A 315 21.34 17.28 -17.45
C PRO A 315 21.11 16.04 -18.31
N SER A 316 20.40 16.23 -19.43
CA SER A 316 20.19 15.14 -20.39
C SER A 316 21.57 14.63 -20.78
N ARG A 317 21.95 13.46 -20.26
CA ARG A 317 23.20 12.81 -20.65
C ARG A 317 23.02 12.43 -22.11
N GLU A 318 23.81 13.02 -22.99
CA GLU A 318 23.94 12.51 -24.35
C GLU A 318 24.56 11.12 -24.23
N LEU A 319 23.73 10.10 -24.38
CA LEU A 319 24.16 8.71 -24.38
C LEU A 319 24.65 8.38 -25.78
N ASP A 320 25.93 8.07 -25.90
CA ASP A 320 26.50 7.54 -27.14
C ASP A 320 26.01 6.10 -27.33
N TRP A 321 24.97 5.95 -28.15
CA TRP A 321 24.38 4.65 -28.46
C TRP A 321 25.32 3.73 -29.24
N GLY A 322 26.33 4.27 -29.93
CA GLY A 322 27.36 3.48 -30.61
C GLY A 322 28.26 2.73 -29.61
N GLU A 323 28.72 3.43 -28.58
CA GLU A 323 29.53 2.83 -27.50
C GLU A 323 28.69 1.85 -26.66
N ILE A 324 27.43 2.19 -26.36
CA ILE A 324 26.51 1.31 -25.64
C ILE A 324 26.27 0.01 -26.40
N GLU A 325 26.08 0.08 -27.73
CA GLU A 325 25.92 -1.10 -28.58
C GLU A 325 27.18 -1.98 -28.56
N HIS A 326 28.37 -1.37 -28.64
CA HIS A 326 29.64 -2.08 -28.57
C HIS A 326 29.81 -2.81 -27.22
N GLN A 327 29.47 -2.16 -26.11
CA GLN A 327 29.51 -2.77 -24.77
C GLN A 327 28.47 -3.89 -24.61
N LEU A 328 27.28 -3.76 -25.19
CA LEU A 328 26.28 -4.84 -25.22
C LEU A 328 26.80 -6.07 -25.99
N GLN A 329 27.50 -5.86 -27.11
CA GLN A 329 28.16 -6.94 -27.85
C GLN A 329 29.27 -7.61 -27.03
N ARG A 330 30.04 -6.84 -26.24
CA ARG A 330 31.01 -7.42 -25.30
C ARG A 330 30.35 -8.25 -24.21
N PHE A 331 29.17 -7.83 -23.71
CA PHE A 331 28.40 -8.63 -22.76
C PHE A 331 27.88 -9.94 -23.35
N LEU A 332 27.61 -9.99 -24.65
CA LEU A 332 27.29 -11.23 -25.35
C LEU A 332 28.45 -12.22 -25.39
N LEU A 333 29.70 -11.78 -25.19
CA LEU A 333 30.87 -12.66 -25.16
C LEU A 333 31.24 -13.16 -23.76
N LEU A 334 30.58 -12.64 -22.70
CA LEU A 334 30.90 -13.04 -21.33
C LEU A 334 30.68 -14.55 -21.10
N PRO A 335 31.54 -15.22 -20.30
CA PRO A 335 31.42 -16.65 -20.01
C PRO A 335 30.16 -16.98 -19.20
N THR A 336 29.76 -16.07 -18.29
CA THR A 336 28.50 -16.13 -17.57
C THR A 336 27.50 -15.14 -18.17
N PRO A 337 26.39 -15.61 -18.76
CA PRO A 337 25.38 -14.71 -19.33
C PRO A 337 24.74 -13.82 -18.28
N ILE A 338 24.57 -12.53 -18.60
CA ILE A 338 23.92 -11.54 -17.74
C ILE A 338 22.52 -11.20 -18.26
N SER A 339 21.63 -10.78 -17.36
CA SER A 339 20.30 -10.33 -17.74
C SER A 339 20.32 -8.93 -18.37
N VAL A 340 19.30 -8.58 -19.15
CA VAL A 340 19.13 -7.23 -19.73
C VAL A 340 19.06 -6.16 -18.63
N ARG A 341 18.49 -6.46 -17.46
CA ARG A 341 18.47 -5.54 -16.32
C ARG A 341 19.85 -5.30 -15.73
N GLU A 342 20.69 -6.34 -15.67
CA GLU A 342 22.07 -6.22 -15.18
C GLU A 342 22.95 -5.48 -16.19
N ALA A 343 22.76 -5.73 -17.50
CA ALA A 343 23.41 -4.95 -18.54
C ALA A 343 23.02 -3.46 -18.48
N ALA A 344 21.72 -3.16 -18.33
CA ALA A 344 21.20 -1.81 -18.14
C ALA A 344 21.82 -1.12 -16.91
N ARG A 345 21.94 -1.85 -15.80
CA ARG A 345 22.59 -1.35 -14.57
C ARG A 345 24.06 -1.01 -14.79
N ARG A 346 24.82 -1.86 -15.49
CA ARG A 346 26.25 -1.65 -15.78
C ARG A 346 26.50 -0.49 -16.76
N LEU A 347 25.54 -0.21 -17.64
CA LEU A 347 25.60 0.86 -18.62
C LEU A 347 24.99 2.17 -18.07
N GLU A 348 24.40 2.15 -16.88
CA GLU A 348 23.69 3.28 -16.26
C GLU A 348 22.51 3.81 -17.12
N VAL A 349 21.82 2.90 -17.81
CA VAL A 349 20.70 3.21 -18.72
C VAL A 349 19.42 2.51 -18.24
N GLU A 350 18.25 3.09 -18.50
CA GLU A 350 16.99 2.42 -18.20
C GLU A 350 16.77 1.23 -19.15
N PRO A 351 16.35 0.04 -18.67
CA PRO A 351 16.14 -1.14 -19.51
C PRO A 351 15.23 -0.90 -20.72
N ARG A 352 14.23 -0.01 -20.58
CA ARG A 352 13.32 0.37 -21.66
C ARG A 352 14.07 1.05 -22.83
N GLN A 353 15.08 1.86 -22.54
CA GLN A 353 15.84 2.57 -23.56
C GLN A 353 16.72 1.61 -24.38
N LEU A 354 17.24 0.53 -23.76
CA LEU A 354 17.96 -0.52 -24.50
C LEU A 354 17.06 -1.23 -25.52
N TYR A 355 15.79 -1.47 -25.20
CA TYR A 355 14.84 -2.07 -26.15
C TYR A 355 14.40 -1.13 -27.26
N LEU A 356 14.37 0.19 -27.00
CA LEU A 356 13.98 1.19 -28.00
C LEU A 356 15.10 1.46 -29.00
N ASN A 357 16.36 1.52 -28.55
CA ASN A 357 17.49 1.95 -29.38
C ASN A 357 18.39 0.79 -29.85
N SER A 358 18.54 -0.27 -29.04
CA SER A 358 19.44 -1.42 -29.28
C SER A 358 18.69 -2.76 -29.20
N ASN A 359 17.52 -2.82 -29.83
CA ASN A 359 16.55 -3.91 -29.66
C ASN A 359 17.12 -5.31 -29.95
N ARG A 360 17.85 -5.46 -31.06
CA ARG A 360 18.37 -6.76 -31.51
C ARG A 360 19.31 -7.38 -30.47
N THR A 361 20.28 -6.60 -30.02
CA THR A 361 21.34 -7.05 -29.10
C THR A 361 20.79 -7.24 -27.69
N ALA A 362 19.85 -6.38 -27.25
CA ALA A 362 19.12 -6.56 -25.99
C ALA A 362 18.29 -7.87 -25.98
N ARG A 363 17.64 -8.23 -27.09
CA ARG A 363 16.91 -9.51 -27.21
C ARG A 363 17.84 -10.71 -27.18
N GLN A 364 18.94 -10.67 -27.94
CA GLN A 364 19.94 -11.74 -27.94
C GLN A 364 20.53 -12.00 -26.54
N LEU A 365 20.80 -10.94 -25.79
CA LEU A 365 21.28 -11.05 -24.41
C LEU A 365 20.22 -11.70 -23.50
N GLY A 366 18.96 -11.29 -23.66
CA GLY A 366 17.82 -11.88 -22.96
C GLY A 366 17.66 -13.38 -23.24
N GLU A 367 17.69 -13.79 -24.52
CA GLU A 367 17.58 -15.18 -24.94
C GLU A 367 18.73 -16.04 -24.41
N ARG A 368 19.98 -15.55 -24.50
CA ARG A 368 21.16 -16.25 -23.97
C ARG A 368 21.06 -16.45 -22.46
N TYR A 369 20.58 -15.45 -21.72
CA TYR A 369 20.35 -15.55 -20.29
C TYR A 369 19.23 -16.53 -19.94
N MET A 370 18.12 -16.52 -20.67
CA MET A 370 17.01 -17.47 -20.47
C MET A 370 17.45 -18.92 -20.76
N ALA A 371 18.20 -19.15 -21.83
CA ALA A 371 18.75 -20.47 -22.15
C ALA A 371 19.75 -20.96 -21.09
N TYR A 372 20.61 -20.08 -20.58
CA TYR A 372 21.50 -20.39 -19.45
C TYR A 372 20.72 -20.72 -18.18
N ARG A 373 19.69 -19.94 -17.84
CA ARG A 373 18.85 -20.18 -16.66
C ARG A 373 18.08 -21.50 -16.79
N LYS A 374 17.58 -21.85 -17.98
CA LYS A 374 16.92 -23.13 -18.25
C LYS A 374 17.89 -24.31 -18.07
N ARG A 375 19.10 -24.24 -18.65
CA ARG A 375 20.14 -25.27 -18.48
C ARG A 375 20.56 -25.43 -17.01
N ARG A 376 20.77 -24.32 -16.29
CA ARG A 376 21.12 -24.34 -14.88
C ARG A 376 20.00 -24.90 -14.00
N ARG A 377 18.74 -24.57 -14.31
CA ARG A 377 17.57 -25.17 -13.63
C ARG A 377 17.53 -26.67 -13.83
N GLN A 378 17.74 -27.16 -15.06
CA GLN A 378 17.76 -28.59 -15.35
C GLN A 378 18.94 -29.29 -14.65
N ALA A 379 20.13 -28.72 -14.68
CA ALA A 379 21.30 -29.27 -14.01
C ALA A 379 21.13 -29.35 -12.49
N ASN A 380 20.60 -28.28 -11.88
CA ASN A 380 20.27 -28.27 -10.45
C ASN A 380 19.22 -29.33 -10.10
N LEU A 381 18.17 -29.46 -10.93
CA LEU A 381 17.12 -30.46 -10.72
C LEU A 381 17.67 -31.88 -10.83
N ASN A 382 18.49 -32.18 -11.86
CA ASN A 382 19.14 -33.47 -12.02
C ASN A 382 20.09 -33.81 -10.86
N ALA A 383 20.82 -32.82 -10.34
CA ALA A 383 21.70 -33.00 -9.18
C ALA A 383 20.91 -33.19 -7.87
N ALA A 384 19.77 -32.52 -7.72
CA ALA A 384 18.92 -32.61 -6.54
C ALA A 384 18.05 -33.88 -6.51
N MET A 385 17.65 -34.41 -7.68
CA MET A 385 16.75 -35.56 -7.81
C MET A 385 17.15 -36.79 -6.98
N PRO A 386 18.39 -37.29 -7.04
CA PRO A 386 18.77 -38.48 -6.26
C PRO A 386 18.65 -38.25 -4.75
N HIS A 387 18.92 -37.03 -4.27
CA HIS A 387 18.76 -36.68 -2.86
C HIS A 387 17.28 -36.61 -2.45
N LEU A 388 16.43 -36.07 -3.33
CA LEU A 388 14.99 -35.99 -3.09
C LEU A 388 14.32 -37.36 -3.12
N GLU A 389 14.71 -38.24 -4.04
CA GLU A 389 14.19 -39.61 -4.13
C GLU A 389 14.62 -40.47 -2.93
N ALA A 390 15.88 -40.38 -2.50
CA ALA A 390 16.37 -41.10 -1.32
C ALA A 390 15.61 -40.69 -0.04
N ALA A 391 15.52 -39.38 0.21
CA ALA A 391 14.77 -38.86 1.36
C ALA A 391 13.26 -39.16 1.25
N GLY A 392 12.70 -39.15 0.04
CA GLY A 392 11.31 -39.52 -0.21
C GLY A 392 11.00 -40.98 0.14
N ARG A 393 11.90 -41.91 -0.21
CA ARG A 393 11.76 -43.34 0.16
C ARG A 393 11.82 -43.56 1.67
N GLU A 394 12.69 -42.82 2.38
CA GLU A 394 12.76 -42.87 3.85
C GLU A 394 11.48 -42.34 4.51
N VAL A 395 10.92 -41.24 4.01
CA VAL A 395 9.67 -40.68 4.54
C VAL A 395 8.49 -41.63 4.31
N LEU A 396 8.42 -42.26 3.15
CA LEU A 396 7.36 -43.20 2.81
C LEU A 396 7.50 -44.54 3.56
N SER A 397 8.73 -45.02 3.83
CA SER A 397 8.95 -46.24 4.62
C SER A 397 8.60 -46.06 6.10
N GLU A 398 8.64 -44.84 6.61
CA GLU A 398 8.11 -44.46 7.93
C GLU A 398 6.57 -44.31 7.96
N GLY A 399 5.87 -44.53 6.83
CA GLY A 399 4.41 -44.39 6.73
C GLY A 399 3.93 -42.93 6.76
N LYS A 400 4.81 -41.96 6.52
CA LYS A 400 4.49 -40.53 6.53
C LYS A 400 4.24 -40.01 5.12
N ALA A 401 3.38 -38.99 5.02
CA ALA A 401 3.12 -38.32 3.75
C ALA A 401 4.30 -37.42 3.32
N LEU A 402 4.64 -37.45 2.04
CA LEU A 402 5.77 -36.72 1.45
C LEU A 402 5.44 -35.22 1.36
N ASN A 403 5.82 -34.46 2.40
CA ASN A 403 5.52 -33.03 2.52
C ASN A 403 6.79 -32.21 2.75
N LEU A 404 6.72 -30.90 2.50
CA LEU A 404 7.88 -30.00 2.58
C LEU A 404 8.54 -30.02 3.98
N ARG A 405 7.78 -30.22 5.04
CA ARG A 405 8.29 -30.27 6.42
C ARG A 405 9.17 -31.50 6.65
N GLU A 406 8.73 -32.67 6.20
CA GLU A 406 9.49 -33.93 6.30
C GLU A 406 10.73 -33.93 5.39
N MET A 407 10.64 -33.30 4.22
CA MET A 407 11.78 -33.14 3.30
C MET A 407 12.83 -32.17 3.83
N THR A 408 12.40 -31.08 4.49
CA THR A 408 13.33 -30.10 5.11
C THR A 408 14.08 -30.68 6.31
N ALA A 409 13.53 -31.71 6.96
CA ALA A 409 14.19 -32.41 8.06
C ALA A 409 15.30 -33.37 7.59
N ARG A 410 15.25 -33.85 6.34
CA ARG A 410 16.14 -34.91 5.81
C ARG A 410 17.02 -34.48 4.65
N VAL A 411 16.69 -33.39 3.96
CA VAL A 411 17.46 -32.88 2.83
C VAL A 411 18.17 -31.56 3.20
N PRO A 412 19.46 -31.40 2.89
CA PRO A 412 20.18 -30.16 3.14
C PRO A 412 19.50 -28.94 2.49
N PRO A 413 19.44 -27.78 3.17
CA PRO A 413 18.77 -26.59 2.67
C PRO A 413 19.37 -26.06 1.35
N GLN A 414 20.64 -26.35 1.08
CA GLN A 414 21.32 -26.01 -0.17
C GLN A 414 20.72 -26.74 -1.38
N VAL A 415 20.28 -28.00 -1.19
CA VAL A 415 19.64 -28.79 -2.25
C VAL A 415 18.22 -28.31 -2.48
N LEU A 416 17.46 -28.05 -1.42
CA LEU A 416 16.08 -27.55 -1.51
C LEU A 416 16.02 -26.16 -2.17
N SER A 417 16.88 -25.24 -1.76
CA SER A 417 16.93 -23.87 -2.32
C SER A 417 17.35 -23.81 -3.81
N SER A 418 17.95 -24.89 -4.34
CA SER A 418 18.42 -24.97 -5.72
C SER A 418 17.31 -25.33 -6.74
N VAL A 419 16.16 -25.80 -6.25
CA VAL A 419 15.02 -26.30 -7.04
C VAL A 419 13.86 -25.29 -7.05
N GLN A 420 13.42 -24.88 -8.24
CA GLN A 420 12.22 -24.04 -8.41
C GLN A 420 10.99 -24.90 -8.69
N GLY A 421 9.90 -24.68 -7.94
CA GLY A 421 8.65 -25.46 -8.06
C GLY A 421 8.69 -26.77 -7.27
N LEU A 422 9.21 -26.73 -6.04
CA LEU A 422 9.43 -27.91 -5.19
C LEU A 422 8.17 -28.79 -5.03
N PHE A 423 6.98 -28.22 -4.93
CA PHE A 423 5.75 -29.01 -4.74
C PHE A 423 5.41 -29.93 -5.92
N ASP A 424 5.64 -29.48 -7.15
CA ASP A 424 5.40 -30.31 -8.34
C ASP A 424 6.49 -31.38 -8.46
N VAL A 425 7.74 -31.02 -8.16
CA VAL A 425 8.87 -31.98 -8.14
C VAL A 425 8.66 -33.07 -7.09
N LEU A 426 8.14 -32.75 -5.90
CA LEU A 426 7.84 -33.75 -4.86
C LEU A 426 6.69 -34.69 -5.27
N ARG A 427 5.73 -34.20 -6.07
CA ARG A 427 4.65 -35.02 -6.63
C ARG A 427 5.19 -36.01 -7.67
N ASP A 428 6.09 -35.55 -8.52
CA ASP A 428 6.77 -36.40 -9.51
C ASP A 428 7.65 -37.45 -8.82
N VAL A 429 8.36 -37.07 -7.75
CA VAL A 429 9.16 -38.00 -6.92
C VAL A 429 8.26 -39.06 -6.28
N GLN A 430 7.12 -38.67 -5.72
CA GLN A 430 6.16 -39.62 -5.15
C GLN A 430 5.65 -40.60 -6.21
N ALA A 431 5.24 -40.11 -7.38
CA ALA A 431 4.78 -40.95 -8.49
C ALA A 431 5.89 -41.91 -8.99
N ASN A 432 7.13 -41.44 -9.11
CA ASN A 432 8.27 -42.26 -9.54
C ASN A 432 8.62 -43.37 -8.53
N ILE A 433 8.50 -43.08 -7.23
CA ILE A 433 8.72 -44.07 -6.16
C ILE A 433 7.60 -45.12 -6.15
N GLU A 434 6.34 -44.70 -6.32
CA GLU A 434 5.18 -45.60 -6.39
C GLU A 434 5.21 -46.51 -7.64
N LEU A 435 5.78 -46.03 -8.76
CA LEU A 435 5.92 -46.79 -10.01
C LEU A 435 7.11 -47.78 -10.01
N SER A 436 8.04 -47.69 -9.06
CA SER A 436 9.23 -48.57 -8.98
C SER A 436 9.32 -49.30 -7.63
N PRO A 437 8.46 -50.28 -7.32
CA PRO A 437 8.38 -50.88 -5.97
C PRO A 437 9.55 -51.82 -5.63
N ASN A 438 10.46 -52.12 -6.56
CA ASN A 438 11.48 -53.15 -6.39
C ASN A 438 12.85 -52.74 -6.94
N MET A 439 13.72 -52.26 -6.05
CA MET A 439 15.13 -52.65 -6.02
C MET A 439 15.48 -52.82 -4.54
N ARG A 440 15.42 -54.07 -4.09
CA ARG A 440 16.00 -54.50 -2.80
C ARG A 440 17.51 -54.40 -2.84
#